data_AF-A0A937QFJ0-F1
#
_entry.id   AF-A0A937QFJ0-F1
#
_cell.length_a   1.000
_cell.length_b   1.000
_cell.length_c   1.000
_cell.angle_alpha   90.00
_cell.angle_beta   90.00
_cell.angle_gamma   90.00
#
_symmetry.space_group_name_H-M   'P 1'
#
loop_
_entity.id
_entity.type
_entity.pdbx_description
1 polymer ?
#
loop_
_entity_poly.entity_id
_entity_poly.type
_entity_poly.pdbx_seq_one_letter_code
_entity_poly.pdbx_strand_id
1 'polypeptide(L)'
;MVDEGFKRKLTAILSADVEDYIRLMGEDEDATVRTLSSYRELMSRLIQNHRGRVVDSPGHNLLAEFSSVVDAVRCAVEIQEEFRIRNAELPENRKMHFRIGINLGDVVEEDQRIYGDGVNIAARVEGLAEGGGICISGTVYDSIRNKMSLSYESLGEHTVKNITAPVRVYRMRIGPESAVSVMREEKPRPRRWQEEALAAVVVLFIVAGALATWHFHFRPPQIEPASLEKMAFPLPKKPSIAVLPFVNMSEDSEQE
;
A
#
# COMPACT_ATOMS: atom_id res chain seq x y z
N MET A 1 -8.17 22.12 41.34
CA MET A 1 -7.80 20.87 40.64
C MET A 1 -6.42 21.14 40.07
N VAL A 2 -5.41 20.43 40.58
CA VAL A 2 -4.03 20.56 40.12
C VAL A 2 -3.97 19.92 38.74
N ASP A 3 -3.58 20.69 37.73
CA ASP A 3 -3.27 20.18 36.40
C ASP A 3 -2.03 19.29 36.57
N GLU A 4 -2.23 17.99 36.79
CA GLU A 4 -1.12 17.04 36.84
C GLU A 4 -0.42 17.12 35.47
N GLY A 5 0.86 17.52 35.47
CA GLY A 5 1.62 18.09 34.35
C GLY A 5 1.91 17.18 33.16
N PHE A 6 1.01 16.25 32.85
CA PHE A 6 1.05 15.35 31.71
C PHE A 6 0.55 16.05 30.45
N LYS A 7 1.44 16.21 29.46
CA LYS A 7 1.06 16.78 28.16
C LYS A 7 0.99 15.69 27.10
N ARG A 8 -0.21 15.47 26.53
CA ARG A 8 -0.37 14.63 25.34
C ARG A 8 0.02 15.36 24.08
N LYS A 9 0.76 14.68 23.19
CA LYS A 9 1.14 15.21 21.88
C LYS A 9 1.41 14.09 20.87
N LEU A 10 1.10 14.37 19.61
CA LEU A 10 1.53 13.56 18.48
C LEU A 10 2.97 13.95 18.10
N THR A 11 3.90 12.99 18.10
CA THR A 11 5.30 13.25 17.78
C THR A 11 5.92 12.11 16.97
N ALA A 12 6.96 12.42 16.20
CA ALA A 12 7.80 11.40 15.58
C ALA A 12 8.85 10.94 16.60
N ILE A 13 8.99 9.63 16.74
CA ILE A 13 9.82 8.98 17.75
C ILE A 13 10.87 8.16 17.01
N LEU A 14 12.14 8.42 17.30
CA LEU A 14 13.28 7.69 16.79
C LEU A 14 13.87 6.87 17.95
N SER A 15 13.95 5.56 17.77
CA SER A 15 14.66 4.63 18.66
C SER A 15 15.88 4.12 17.93
N ALA A 16 17.04 4.12 18.58
CA ALA A 16 18.28 3.64 18.00
C ALA A 16 19.03 2.77 19.00
N ASP A 17 19.41 1.56 18.59
CA ASP A 17 20.07 0.59 19.46
C ASP A 17 21.23 -0.13 18.75
N VAL A 18 22.18 -0.63 19.53
CA VAL A 18 23.39 -1.30 19.03
C VAL A 18 23.12 -2.78 18.76
N GLU A 19 23.53 -3.27 17.59
CA GLU A 19 23.59 -4.70 17.28
C GLU A 19 24.74 -5.39 17.99
N ASP A 20 24.46 -6.56 18.57
CA ASP A 20 25.43 -7.39 19.27
C ASP A 20 26.25 -6.67 20.36
N TYR A 21 25.63 -5.72 21.06
CA TYR A 21 26.28 -4.96 22.14
C TYR A 21 26.98 -5.85 23.18
N ILE A 22 26.34 -6.96 23.58
CA ILE A 22 26.89 -7.90 24.58
C ILE A 22 28.20 -8.53 24.08
N ARG A 23 28.30 -8.86 22.78
CA ARG A 23 29.52 -9.41 22.18
C ARG A 23 30.66 -8.39 22.22
N LEU A 24 30.38 -7.15 21.82
CA LEU A 24 31.37 -6.06 21.82
C LEU A 24 31.94 -5.78 23.22
N MET A 25 31.08 -5.82 24.23
CA MET A 25 31.48 -5.68 25.64
C MET A 25 32.37 -6.84 26.12
N GLY A 26 32.09 -8.06 25.67
CA GLY A 26 32.89 -9.24 26.03
C GLY A 26 34.28 -9.27 25.39
N GLU A 27 34.46 -8.65 24.22
CA GLU A 27 35.75 -8.60 23.52
C GLU A 27 36.69 -7.53 24.11
N ASP A 28 36.19 -6.30 24.31
CA ASP A 28 36.94 -5.21 24.95
C ASP A 28 35.94 -4.14 25.41
N GLU A 29 35.72 -4.10 26.72
CA GLU A 29 34.77 -3.23 27.42
C GLU A 29 35.16 -1.74 27.29
N ASP A 30 36.42 -1.39 27.58
CA ASP A 30 36.89 0.00 27.58
C ASP A 30 36.76 0.64 26.20
N ALA A 31 37.17 -0.07 25.16
CA ALA A 31 37.06 0.44 23.80
C ALA A 31 35.59 0.54 23.35
N THR A 32 34.72 -0.37 23.79
CA THR A 32 33.30 -0.36 23.43
C THR A 32 32.57 0.81 24.07
N VAL A 33 32.83 1.07 25.36
CA VAL A 33 32.27 2.24 26.06
C VAL A 33 32.73 3.54 25.40
N ARG A 34 34.03 3.68 25.06
CA ARG A 34 34.54 4.88 24.35
C ARG A 34 33.89 5.10 22.99
N THR A 35 33.73 4.03 22.21
CA THR A 35 33.09 4.09 20.89
C THR A 35 31.62 4.48 21.01
N LEU A 36 30.90 3.85 21.94
CA LEU A 36 29.49 4.13 22.22
C LEU A 36 29.29 5.59 22.66
N SER A 37 30.13 6.12 23.55
CA SER A 37 30.09 7.53 23.96
C SER A 37 30.28 8.48 22.78
N SER A 38 31.28 8.25 21.93
CA SER A 38 31.52 9.06 20.72
C SER A 38 30.34 9.04 19.75
N TYR A 39 29.71 7.88 19.58
CA TYR A 39 28.55 7.73 18.68
C TYR A 39 27.30 8.39 19.26
N ARG A 40 27.12 8.34 20.59
CA ARG A 40 26.02 9.04 21.28
C ARG A 40 26.16 10.55 21.20
N GLU A 41 27.36 11.09 21.34
CA GLU A 41 27.61 12.52 21.15
C GLU A 41 27.31 12.96 19.72
N LEU A 42 27.72 12.16 18.73
CA LEU A 42 27.38 12.40 17.32
C LEU A 42 25.86 12.39 17.11
N MET A 43 25.17 11.33 17.54
CA MET A 43 23.71 11.22 17.40
C MET A 43 23.02 12.42 18.06
N SER A 44 23.39 12.75 19.29
CA SER A 44 22.79 13.87 20.03
C SER A 44 22.93 15.20 19.26
N ARG A 45 24.10 15.44 18.65
CA ARG A 45 24.35 16.62 17.82
C ARG A 45 23.50 16.62 16.55
N LEU A 46 23.45 15.50 15.83
CA LEU A 46 22.66 15.37 14.61
C LEU A 46 21.16 15.54 14.89
N ILE A 47 20.67 14.93 15.98
CA ILE A 47 19.29 15.08 16.44
C ILE A 47 18.96 16.55 16.68
N GLN A 48 19.83 17.28 17.38
CA GLN A 48 19.63 18.73 17.61
C GLN A 48 19.67 19.53 16.30
N ASN A 49 20.59 19.22 15.38
CA ASN A 49 20.69 19.89 14.08
C ASN A 49 19.41 19.71 13.24
N HIS A 50 18.75 18.57 13.38
CA HIS A 50 17.45 18.28 12.76
C HIS A 50 16.25 18.68 13.63
N ARG A 51 16.44 19.58 14.61
CA ARG A 51 15.37 20.11 15.48
C ARG A 51 14.64 19.03 16.29
N GLY A 52 15.30 17.91 16.52
CA GLY A 52 14.87 16.88 17.44
C GLY A 52 15.40 17.10 18.86
N ARG A 53 14.86 16.32 19.79
CA ARG A 53 15.25 16.33 21.20
C ARG A 53 15.54 14.90 21.64
N VAL A 54 16.69 14.67 22.26
CA VAL A 54 16.98 13.41 22.96
C VAL A 54 16.15 13.37 24.24
N VAL A 55 15.31 12.35 24.37
CA VAL A 55 14.32 12.22 25.45
C VAL A 55 14.81 11.27 26.54
N ASP A 56 15.41 10.17 26.13
CA ASP A 56 15.98 9.20 27.05
C ASP A 56 17.18 8.53 26.40
N SER A 57 18.13 8.11 27.22
CA SER A 57 19.30 7.40 26.74
C SER A 57 19.88 6.46 27.80
N PRO A 58 19.10 5.49 28.34
CA PRO A 58 19.64 4.55 29.30
C PRO A 58 20.43 3.45 28.57
N GLY A 59 21.69 3.24 28.96
CA GLY A 59 22.51 2.15 28.43
C GLY A 59 22.99 2.35 27.00
N HIS A 60 22.63 1.44 26.08
CA HIS A 60 23.05 1.44 24.67
C HIS A 60 21.97 1.96 23.71
N ASN A 61 20.72 2.03 24.16
CA ASN A 61 19.60 2.58 23.41
C ASN A 61 19.54 4.11 23.53
N LEU A 62 19.11 4.77 22.46
CA LEU A 62 18.85 6.20 22.38
C LEU A 62 17.44 6.43 21.86
N LEU A 63 16.68 7.25 22.60
CA LEU A 63 15.33 7.65 22.22
C LEU A 63 15.29 9.16 21.98
N ALA A 64 14.77 9.56 20.82
CA ALA A 64 14.60 10.95 20.46
C ALA A 64 13.21 11.23 19.90
N GLU A 65 12.75 12.47 20.07
CA GLU A 65 11.51 12.95 19.48
C GLU A 65 11.76 14.07 18.48
N PHE A 66 10.87 14.19 17.50
CA PHE A 66 10.86 15.23 16.48
C PHE A 66 9.43 15.70 16.24
N SER A 67 9.26 17.01 16.08
CA SER A 67 7.97 17.58 15.65
C SER A 67 7.64 17.30 14.18
N SER A 68 8.66 16.94 13.38
CA SER A 68 8.54 16.64 11.96
C SER A 68 9.05 15.22 11.67
N VAL A 69 8.20 14.41 11.04
CA VAL A 69 8.57 13.06 10.57
C VAL A 69 9.69 13.13 9.52
N VAL A 70 9.67 14.15 8.66
CA VAL A 70 10.69 14.33 7.63
C VAL A 70 12.05 14.61 8.26
N ASP A 71 12.08 15.41 9.33
CA ASP A 71 13.33 15.72 10.04
C ASP A 71 13.87 14.48 10.77
N ALA A 72 13.00 13.68 11.40
CA ALA A 72 13.39 12.41 12.00
C ALA A 72 14.04 11.45 10.99
N VAL A 73 13.45 11.34 9.79
CA VAL A 73 13.95 10.45 8.74
C VAL A 73 15.26 10.97 8.14
N ARG A 74 15.38 12.28 7.89
CA ARG A 74 16.65 12.87 7.43
C ARG A 74 17.77 12.66 8.45
N CYS A 75 17.47 12.90 9.72
CA CYS A 75 18.40 12.67 10.81
C CYS A 75 18.86 11.21 10.86
N ALA A 76 17.94 10.25 10.77
CA ALA A 76 18.28 8.84 10.77
C ALA A 76 19.18 8.43 9.60
N VAL A 77 18.91 8.94 8.39
CA VAL A 77 19.74 8.68 7.20
C VAL A 77 21.15 9.26 7.40
N GLU A 78 21.25 10.49 7.91
CA GLU A 78 22.55 11.13 8.18
C GLU A 78 23.34 10.40 9.29
N ILE A 79 22.66 9.96 10.36
CA ILE A 79 23.28 9.14 11.42
C ILE A 79 23.88 7.85 10.82
N GLN A 80 23.12 7.11 10.00
CA GLN A 80 23.63 5.87 9.40
C GLN A 80 24.81 6.11 8.46
N GLU A 81 24.79 7.21 7.70
CA GLU A 81 25.91 7.56 6.82
C GLU A 81 27.18 7.91 7.60
N GLU A 82 27.06 8.71 8.65
CA GLU A 82 28.18 9.03 9.54
C GLU A 82 28.74 7.79 10.24
N PHE A 83 27.87 6.87 10.69
CA PHE A 83 28.30 5.59 11.23
C PHE A 83 29.00 4.71 10.20
N ARG A 84 28.53 4.70 8.96
CA ARG A 84 29.18 3.98 7.86
C ARG A 84 30.60 4.50 7.61
N ILE A 85 30.79 5.82 7.61
CA ILE A 85 32.11 6.45 7.43
C ILE A 85 33.04 6.09 8.59
N ARG A 86 32.59 6.22 9.85
CA ARG A 86 33.42 5.92 11.03
C ARG A 86 33.74 4.44 11.19
N ASN A 87 32.76 3.58 10.93
CA ASN A 87 32.97 2.13 10.97
C ASN A 87 33.95 1.66 9.88
N ALA A 88 34.14 2.42 8.79
CA ALA A 88 35.13 2.07 7.76
C ALA A 88 36.58 2.19 8.26
N GLU A 89 36.83 2.94 9.33
CA GLU A 89 38.15 3.10 9.96
C GLU A 89 38.41 2.03 11.04
N LEU A 90 37.41 1.23 11.40
CA LEU A 90 37.48 0.22 12.45
C LEU A 90 37.63 -1.19 11.88
N PRO A 91 38.34 -2.10 12.58
CA PRO A 91 38.38 -3.50 12.20
C PRO A 91 36.99 -4.15 12.36
N GLU A 92 36.71 -5.19 11.57
CA GLU A 92 35.37 -5.78 11.45
C GLU A 92 34.73 -6.15 12.78
N ASN A 93 35.50 -6.76 13.70
CA ASN A 93 35.01 -7.20 15.00
C ASN A 93 34.64 -6.04 15.95
N ARG A 94 35.11 -4.82 15.63
CA ARG A 94 34.89 -3.59 16.40
C ARG A 94 33.85 -2.65 15.78
N LYS A 95 33.36 -2.93 14.57
CA LYS A 95 32.31 -2.13 13.94
C LYS A 95 31.04 -2.17 14.79
N MET A 96 30.48 -0.98 15.03
CA MET A 96 29.26 -0.84 15.82
C MET A 96 28.12 -0.47 14.89
N HIS A 97 27.27 -1.45 14.60
CA HIS A 97 26.12 -1.27 13.74
C HIS A 97 24.90 -0.89 14.58
N PHE A 98 24.31 0.27 14.29
CA PHE A 98 23.08 0.70 14.93
C PHE A 98 21.88 0.30 14.08
N ARG A 99 20.84 -0.19 14.75
CA ARG A 99 19.49 -0.33 14.21
C ARG A 99 18.71 0.92 14.54
N ILE A 100 17.93 1.43 13.59
CA ILE A 100 17.08 2.61 13.82
C ILE A 100 15.63 2.28 13.46
N GLY A 101 14.72 2.61 14.36
CA GLY A 101 13.28 2.53 14.17
C GLY A 101 12.61 3.89 14.31
N ILE A 102 11.71 4.23 13.40
CA ILE A 102 10.95 5.48 13.45
C ILE A 102 9.45 5.20 13.45
N ASN A 103 8.73 5.83 14.39
CA ASN A 103 7.29 5.79 14.46
C ASN A 103 6.68 7.19 14.63
N LEU A 104 5.45 7.39 14.16
CA LEU A 104 4.64 8.56 14.45
C LEU A 104 3.47 8.11 15.33
N GLY A 105 3.35 8.66 16.53
CA GLY A 105 2.32 8.25 17.50
C GLY A 105 2.06 9.27 18.61
N ASP A 106 0.91 9.12 19.28
CA ASP A 106 0.56 9.91 20.46
C ASP A 106 1.39 9.44 21.66
N VAL A 107 1.93 10.41 22.40
CA VAL A 107 2.72 10.18 23.62
C VAL A 107 2.28 11.11 24.72
N VAL A 108 2.50 10.66 25.96
CA VAL A 108 2.36 11.49 27.16
C VAL A 108 3.76 11.94 27.57
N GLU A 109 3.95 13.25 27.71
CA GLU A 109 5.19 13.85 28.19
C GLU A 109 5.08 14.22 29.68
N GLU A 110 6.09 13.84 30.47
CA GLU A 110 6.27 14.17 31.90
C GLU A 110 7.77 14.32 32.16
N ASP A 111 8.19 15.42 32.81
CA ASP A 111 9.57 15.70 33.21
C ASP A 111 10.64 15.39 32.13
N GLN A 112 10.35 15.81 30.89
CA GLN A 112 11.17 15.61 29.70
C GLN A 112 11.28 14.17 29.18
N ARG A 113 10.58 13.21 29.79
CA ARG A 113 10.43 11.85 29.29
C ARG A 113 9.12 11.71 28.51
N ILE A 114 9.07 10.73 27.61
CA ILE A 114 7.84 10.40 26.87
C ILE A 114 7.43 8.96 27.14
N TYR A 115 6.13 8.75 27.23
CA TYR A 115 5.51 7.45 27.51
C TYR A 115 4.36 7.17 26.55
N GLY A 116 4.03 5.89 26.41
CA GLY A 116 2.88 5.42 25.65
C GLY A 116 3.25 4.46 24.53
N ASP A 117 2.22 3.96 23.85
CA ASP A 117 2.37 2.93 22.83
C ASP A 117 3.24 3.38 21.65
N GLY A 118 3.24 4.68 21.35
CA GLY A 118 4.10 5.26 20.30
C GLY A 118 5.58 4.91 20.49
N VAL A 119 6.06 4.89 21.74
CA VAL A 119 7.45 4.56 22.10
C VAL A 119 7.70 3.06 21.94
N ASN A 120 6.77 2.23 22.41
CA ASN A 120 6.85 0.77 22.29
C ASN A 120 6.86 0.33 20.82
N ILE A 121 6.07 0.98 19.96
CA ILE A 121 6.09 0.74 18.51
C ILE A 121 7.45 1.14 17.94
N ALA A 122 8.00 2.31 18.28
CA ALA A 122 9.28 2.77 17.76
C ALA A 122 10.41 1.77 18.09
N ALA A 123 10.48 1.30 19.34
CA ALA A 123 11.42 0.27 19.76
C ALA A 123 11.18 -1.07 19.04
N ARG A 124 9.93 -1.46 18.83
CA ARG A 124 9.62 -2.70 18.08
C ARG A 124 10.01 -2.59 16.61
N VAL A 125 9.83 -1.43 15.99
CA VAL A 125 10.25 -1.14 14.61
C VAL A 125 11.78 -1.15 14.51
N GLU A 126 12.49 -0.60 15.51
CA GLU A 126 13.95 -0.65 15.60
C GLU A 126 14.47 -2.09 15.64
N GLY A 127 13.90 -2.94 16.49
CA GLY A 127 14.28 -4.35 16.58
C GLY A 127 13.99 -5.19 15.33
N LEU A 128 13.31 -4.65 14.31
CA LEU A 128 13.10 -5.28 13.00
C LEU A 128 14.10 -4.78 11.94
N ALA A 129 14.88 -3.75 12.23
CA ALA A 129 15.96 -3.31 11.35
C ALA A 129 17.15 -4.27 11.44
N GLU A 130 17.94 -4.33 10.37
CA GLU A 130 19.26 -4.97 10.37
C GLU A 130 20.30 -3.95 10.86
N GLY A 131 21.47 -4.41 11.32
CA GLY A 131 22.58 -3.52 11.66
C GLY A 131 22.93 -2.54 10.53
N GLY A 132 22.89 -1.24 10.82
CA GLY A 132 23.07 -0.18 9.81
C GLY A 132 21.81 0.17 9.01
N GLY A 133 20.68 -0.48 9.29
CA GLY A 133 19.40 -0.27 8.63
C GLY A 133 18.49 0.75 9.34
N ILE A 134 17.49 1.23 8.60
CA ILE A 134 16.39 2.02 9.14
C ILE A 134 15.07 1.33 8.80
N CYS A 135 14.25 1.10 9.81
CA CYS A 135 12.86 0.69 9.66
C CYS A 135 11.92 1.81 10.10
N ILE A 136 10.78 1.92 9.44
CA ILE A 136 9.74 2.92 9.71
C ILE A 136 8.38 2.26 9.83
N SER A 137 7.52 2.80 10.68
CA SER A 137 6.12 2.36 10.75
C SER A 137 5.32 2.83 9.53
N GLY A 138 4.18 2.19 9.29
CA GLY A 138 3.28 2.55 8.20
C GLY A 138 2.77 4.00 8.28
N THR A 139 2.60 4.54 9.48
CA THR A 139 2.19 5.95 9.68
C THR A 139 3.28 6.93 9.23
N VAL A 140 4.55 6.58 9.47
CA VAL A 140 5.70 7.35 8.96
C VAL A 140 5.79 7.23 7.45
N TYR A 141 5.70 6.01 6.90
CA TYR A 141 5.71 5.78 5.45
C TYR A 141 4.64 6.61 4.72
N ASP A 142 3.39 6.55 5.19
CA ASP A 142 2.27 7.27 4.59
C ASP A 142 2.48 8.80 4.65
N SER A 143 3.23 9.30 5.66
CA SER A 143 3.54 10.73 5.82
C SER A 143 4.66 11.24 4.92
N ILE A 144 5.59 10.37 4.46
CA ILE A 144 6.82 10.76 3.75
C ILE A 144 6.92 10.23 2.32
N ARG A 145 6.13 9.22 1.92
CA ARG A 145 6.24 8.54 0.62
C ARG A 145 6.22 9.47 -0.60
N ASN A 146 5.57 10.63 -0.49
CA ASN A 146 5.48 11.64 -1.55
C ASN A 146 6.43 12.84 -1.35
N LYS A 147 7.23 12.85 -0.27
CA LYS A 147 8.08 13.98 0.13
C LYS A 147 9.57 13.69 0.01
N MET A 148 9.96 12.42 -0.09
CA MET A 148 11.34 11.99 -0.12
C MET A 148 11.54 10.95 -1.23
N SER A 149 12.58 11.15 -2.05
CA SER A 149 12.99 10.21 -3.10
C SER A 149 13.85 9.10 -2.50
N LEU A 150 13.25 8.28 -1.63
CA LEU A 150 13.90 7.15 -0.98
C LEU A 150 13.17 5.85 -1.37
N SER A 151 13.89 4.73 -1.36
CA SER A 151 13.31 3.41 -1.65
C SER A 151 12.88 2.72 -0.36
N TYR A 152 11.67 2.16 -0.38
CA TYR A 152 11.05 1.49 0.76
C TYR A 152 10.69 0.05 0.39
N GLU A 153 10.91 -0.87 1.30
CA GLU A 153 10.55 -2.28 1.17
C GLU A 153 9.57 -2.66 2.29
N SER A 154 8.41 -3.22 1.94
CA SER A 154 7.41 -3.62 2.93
C SER A 154 7.86 -4.89 3.64
N LEU A 155 7.95 -4.85 4.97
CA LEU A 155 8.18 -6.02 5.84
C LEU A 155 6.88 -6.64 6.33
N GLY A 156 5.73 -6.15 5.86
CA GLY A 156 4.40 -6.65 6.23
C GLY A 156 3.93 -6.12 7.58
N GLU A 157 2.99 -6.85 8.17
CA GLU A 157 2.32 -6.53 9.43
C GLU A 157 2.96 -7.27 10.60
N HIS A 158 3.28 -6.53 11.67
CA HIS A 158 3.93 -7.04 12.86
C HIS A 158 3.10 -6.73 14.10
N THR A 159 2.90 -7.73 14.95
CA THR A 159 2.26 -7.52 16.24
C THR A 159 3.27 -6.95 17.24
N VAL A 160 2.81 -5.98 18.02
CA VAL A 160 3.57 -5.36 19.11
C VAL A 160 2.87 -5.76 20.40
N LYS A 161 3.66 -6.12 21.43
CA LYS A 161 3.10 -6.45 22.74
C LYS A 161 2.23 -5.28 23.24
N ASN A 162 1.03 -5.61 23.72
CA ASN A 162 0.03 -4.65 24.22
C ASN A 162 -0.61 -3.74 23.16
N ILE A 163 -0.48 -4.04 21.86
CA ILE A 163 -1.13 -3.29 20.78
C ILE A 163 -2.08 -4.22 20.02
N THR A 164 -3.36 -3.85 19.98
CA THR A 164 -4.43 -4.68 19.41
C THR A 164 -4.33 -4.81 17.89
N ALA A 165 -3.97 -3.73 17.20
CA ALA A 165 -3.84 -3.71 15.74
C ALA A 165 -2.38 -3.98 15.32
N PRO A 166 -2.13 -4.80 14.30
CA PRO A 166 -0.79 -4.99 13.78
C PRO A 166 -0.25 -3.70 13.15
N VAL A 167 1.06 -3.50 13.26
CA VAL A 167 1.76 -2.34 12.71
C VAL A 167 2.43 -2.76 11.41
N ARG A 168 2.11 -2.05 10.31
CA ARG A 168 2.86 -2.19 9.05
C ARG A 168 4.26 -1.63 9.22
N VAL A 169 5.28 -2.34 8.76
CA VAL A 169 6.68 -1.90 8.85
C VAL A 169 7.31 -1.88 7.48
N TYR A 170 8.12 -0.85 7.22
CA TYR A 170 8.87 -0.67 5.98
C TYR A 170 10.34 -0.49 6.29
N ARG A 171 11.20 -1.18 5.53
CA ARG A 171 12.65 -0.98 5.55
C ARG A 171 13.03 0.09 4.54
N MET A 172 13.92 0.99 4.94
CA MET A 172 14.49 1.99 4.04
C MET A 172 15.81 1.48 3.45
N ARG A 173 16.01 1.67 2.14
CA ARG A 173 17.29 1.38 1.49
C ARG A 173 18.16 2.64 1.45
N ILE A 174 19.34 2.57 2.07
CA ILE A 174 20.31 3.65 2.18
C ILE A 174 21.54 3.25 1.35
N GLY A 175 21.90 4.03 0.33
CA GLY A 175 23.06 3.77 -0.52
C GLY A 175 22.97 4.44 -1.90
N PRO A 176 24.04 4.41 -2.72
CA PRO A 176 24.04 5.01 -4.05
C PRO A 176 23.03 4.37 -5.02
N GLU A 177 22.58 3.14 -4.73
CA GLU A 177 21.49 2.48 -5.47
C GLU A 177 20.10 3.10 -5.22
N SER A 178 19.94 3.93 -4.18
CA SER A 178 18.70 4.67 -3.90
C SER A 178 18.38 5.71 -4.99
N ALA A 179 19.35 6.07 -5.83
CA ALA A 179 19.15 6.94 -6.99
C ALA A 179 18.54 6.21 -8.21
N VAL A 180 18.46 4.87 -8.20
CA VAL A 180 18.01 4.09 -9.37
C VAL A 180 16.50 3.79 -9.37
N SER A 181 15.76 4.10 -8.31
CA SER A 181 14.28 4.02 -8.35
C SER A 181 13.65 5.33 -8.87
N VAL A 182 14.16 5.84 -9.98
CA VAL A 182 13.39 6.80 -10.79
C VAL A 182 12.15 6.07 -11.28
N MET A 183 10.98 6.47 -10.76
CA MET A 183 9.65 6.20 -11.30
C MET A 183 9.48 4.83 -11.96
N ARG A 184 9.49 3.77 -11.15
CA ARG A 184 8.50 2.72 -11.42
C ARG A 184 7.25 3.16 -10.68
N GLU A 185 6.40 3.92 -11.37
CA GLU A 185 4.98 3.93 -11.03
C GLU A 185 4.55 2.46 -11.02
N GLU A 186 4.53 1.84 -9.84
CA GLU A 186 3.70 0.68 -9.64
C GLU A 186 2.26 1.16 -9.80
N LYS A 187 1.79 1.16 -11.05
CA LYS A 187 0.37 1.28 -11.36
C LYS A 187 -0.35 0.35 -10.38
N PRO A 188 -1.34 0.84 -9.62
CA PRO A 188 -2.07 -0.01 -8.70
C PRO A 188 -2.57 -1.20 -9.51
N ARG A 189 -2.10 -2.41 -9.15
CA ARG A 189 -2.53 -3.64 -9.83
C ARG A 189 -4.06 -3.62 -9.84
N PRO A 190 -4.71 -3.64 -11.02
CA PRO A 190 -6.16 -3.65 -11.07
C PRO A 190 -6.62 -4.85 -10.25
N ARG A 191 -7.44 -4.53 -9.25
CA ARG A 191 -7.91 -5.47 -8.25
C ARG A 191 -8.74 -6.49 -9.04
N ARG A 192 -8.35 -7.77 -9.09
CA ARG A 192 -8.87 -8.85 -9.98
C ARG A 192 -10.40 -8.80 -10.29
N TRP A 193 -11.23 -8.45 -9.31
CA TRP A 193 -12.68 -8.26 -9.50
C TRP A 193 -13.08 -7.19 -10.54
N GLN A 194 -12.23 -6.18 -10.82
CA GLN A 194 -12.47 -5.16 -11.84
C GLN A 194 -12.28 -5.70 -13.26
N GLU A 195 -11.34 -6.62 -13.47
CA GLU A 195 -11.15 -7.30 -14.76
C GLU A 195 -12.30 -8.27 -15.04
N GLU A 196 -12.73 -9.00 -14.00
CA GLU A 196 -13.91 -9.88 -14.09
C GLU A 196 -15.20 -9.09 -14.33
N ALA A 197 -15.37 -7.93 -13.68
CA ALA A 197 -16.52 -7.04 -13.90
C ALA A 197 -16.54 -6.46 -15.32
N LEU A 198 -15.38 -6.04 -15.85
CA LEU A 198 -15.28 -5.50 -17.21
C LEU A 198 -15.58 -6.58 -18.26
N ALA A 199 -15.08 -7.80 -18.06
CA ALA A 199 -15.39 -8.94 -18.92
C ALA A 199 -16.89 -9.27 -18.91
N ALA A 200 -17.53 -9.25 -17.74
CA ALA A 200 -18.97 -9.48 -17.62
C ALA A 200 -19.80 -8.41 -18.37
N VAL A 201 -19.40 -7.14 -18.29
CA VAL A 201 -20.07 -6.04 -19.01
C VAL A 201 -19.94 -6.21 -20.53
N VAL A 202 -18.77 -6.57 -21.03
CA VAL A 202 -18.55 -6.81 -22.47
C VAL A 202 -19.42 -7.96 -22.97
N VAL A 203 -19.49 -9.07 -22.23
CA VAL A 203 -20.36 -10.21 -22.56
C VAL A 203 -21.83 -9.77 -22.61
N LEU A 204 -22.27 -8.93 -21.66
CA LEU A 204 -23.64 -8.44 -21.60
C LEU A 204 -24.01 -7.58 -22.81
N PHE A 205 -23.08 -6.73 -23.29
CA PHE A 205 -23.26 -5.96 -24.52
C PHE A 205 -23.31 -6.84 -25.77
N ILE A 206 -22.48 -7.89 -25.86
CA ILE A 206 -22.50 -8.83 -26.99
C ILE A 206 -23.83 -9.57 -27.02
N VAL A 207 -24.33 -10.06 -25.87
CA VAL A 207 -25.62 -10.75 -25.78
C VAL A 207 -26.77 -9.81 -26.14
N ALA A 208 -26.76 -8.58 -25.64
CA ALA A 208 -27.78 -7.58 -25.96
C ALA A 208 -27.77 -7.24 -27.47
N GLY A 209 -26.60 -7.08 -28.07
CA GLY A 209 -26.44 -6.88 -29.51
C GLY A 209 -26.98 -8.05 -30.33
N ALA A 210 -26.64 -9.28 -29.95
CA ALA A 210 -27.13 -10.49 -30.61
C ALA A 210 -28.66 -10.60 -30.53
N LEU A 211 -29.24 -10.36 -29.36
CA LEU A 211 -30.70 -10.35 -29.17
C LEU A 211 -31.39 -9.26 -29.98
N ALA A 212 -30.82 -8.06 -30.05
CA ALA A 212 -31.35 -6.96 -30.85
C ALA A 212 -31.31 -7.29 -32.35
N THR A 213 -30.21 -7.87 -32.84
CA THR A 213 -30.10 -8.31 -34.24
C THR A 213 -31.08 -9.43 -34.57
N TRP A 214 -31.23 -10.42 -33.70
CA TRP A 214 -32.23 -11.48 -33.85
C TRP A 214 -33.65 -10.90 -33.90
N HIS A 215 -33.99 -10.04 -32.94
CA HIS A 215 -35.30 -9.43 -32.88
C HIS A 215 -35.60 -8.58 -34.12
N PHE A 216 -34.60 -7.92 -34.70
CA PHE A 216 -34.77 -7.12 -35.90
C PHE A 216 -34.88 -7.97 -37.18
N HIS A 217 -34.12 -9.05 -37.29
CA HIS A 217 -34.14 -9.94 -38.46
C HIS A 217 -35.34 -10.90 -38.49
N PHE A 218 -35.80 -11.34 -37.31
CA PHE A 218 -36.94 -12.25 -37.16
C PHE A 218 -38.21 -11.54 -36.70
N ARG A 219 -38.38 -10.24 -37.01
CA ARG A 219 -39.69 -9.61 -36.88
C ARG A 219 -40.66 -10.32 -37.83
N PRO A 220 -41.70 -11.02 -37.33
CA PRO A 220 -42.72 -11.56 -38.22
C PRO A 220 -43.36 -10.40 -38.98
N PRO A 221 -43.58 -10.53 -40.30
CA PRO A 221 -44.27 -9.50 -41.06
C PRO A 221 -45.64 -9.24 -40.44
N GLN A 222 -46.04 -7.98 -40.37
CA GLN A 222 -47.39 -7.62 -39.96
C GLN A 222 -48.36 -8.22 -40.99
N ILE A 223 -49.06 -9.29 -40.61
CA ILE A 223 -50.18 -9.81 -41.39
C ILE A 223 -51.30 -8.80 -41.23
N GLU A 224 -51.41 -7.84 -42.15
CA GLU A 224 -52.58 -6.96 -42.21
C GLU A 224 -53.81 -7.84 -42.52
N PRO A 225 -54.87 -7.82 -41.68
CA PRO A 225 -56.10 -8.50 -42.02
C PRO A 225 -56.69 -7.85 -43.29
N ALA A 226 -57.09 -8.68 -44.25
CA ALA A 226 -57.59 -8.21 -45.55
C ALA A 226 -58.75 -7.21 -45.37
N SER A 227 -58.53 -5.95 -45.77
CA SER A 227 -59.53 -4.90 -45.72
C SER A 227 -60.54 -5.07 -46.85
N LEU A 228 -61.83 -5.11 -46.52
CA LEU A 228 -62.95 -5.20 -47.48
C LEU A 228 -62.92 -4.08 -48.54
N GLU A 229 -62.39 -2.90 -48.19
CA GLU A 229 -62.30 -1.73 -49.09
C GLU A 229 -61.25 -1.86 -50.20
N LYS A 230 -60.23 -2.72 -50.02
CA LYS A 230 -59.17 -2.94 -51.02
C LYS A 230 -59.37 -4.22 -51.86
N MET A 231 -60.51 -4.89 -51.72
CA MET A 231 -60.80 -6.09 -52.50
C MET A 231 -61.17 -5.71 -53.94
N ALA A 232 -60.52 -6.32 -54.93
CA ALA A 232 -60.80 -6.08 -56.34
C ALA A 232 -62.22 -6.52 -56.77
N PHE A 233 -62.87 -7.37 -55.97
CA PHE A 233 -64.23 -7.89 -56.23
C PHE A 233 -65.05 -7.92 -54.94
N PRO A 234 -66.37 -7.67 -55.01
CA PRO A 234 -67.25 -7.76 -53.85
C PRO A 234 -67.37 -9.20 -53.37
N LEU A 235 -67.38 -9.40 -52.04
CA LEU A 235 -67.56 -10.74 -51.46
C LEU A 235 -68.95 -11.30 -51.80
N PRO A 236 -69.03 -12.58 -52.20
CA PRO A 236 -70.30 -13.24 -52.45
C PRO A 236 -71.09 -13.45 -51.14
N LYS A 237 -72.42 -13.34 -51.21
CA LYS A 237 -73.32 -13.45 -50.05
C LYS A 237 -73.45 -14.88 -49.50
N LYS A 238 -72.89 -15.87 -50.17
CA LYS A 238 -72.90 -17.29 -49.78
C LYS A 238 -71.45 -17.79 -49.75
N PRO A 239 -71.12 -18.78 -48.90
CA PRO A 239 -69.78 -19.35 -48.86
C PRO A 239 -69.41 -19.88 -50.25
N SER A 240 -68.28 -19.43 -50.78
CA SER A 240 -67.76 -19.87 -52.08
C SER A 240 -66.26 -20.07 -51.97
N ILE A 241 -65.76 -21.15 -52.59
CA ILE A 241 -64.33 -21.43 -52.72
C ILE A 241 -63.93 -21.12 -54.16
N ALA A 242 -62.84 -20.37 -54.33
CA ALA A 242 -62.23 -20.20 -55.64
C ALA A 242 -61.39 -21.46 -55.94
N VAL A 243 -61.79 -22.21 -56.96
CA VAL A 243 -60.98 -23.32 -57.51
C VAL A 243 -60.25 -22.77 -58.73
N LEU A 244 -58.93 -22.63 -58.62
CA LEU A 244 -58.09 -22.32 -59.76
C LEU A 244 -58.02 -23.56 -60.67
N PRO A 245 -58.04 -23.38 -62.01
CA PRO A 245 -57.82 -24.50 -62.91
C PRO A 245 -56.43 -25.07 -62.64
N PHE A 246 -56.40 -26.28 -62.10
CA PHE A 246 -55.19 -27.06 -61.97
C PHE A 246 -55.16 -28.05 -63.12
N VAL A 247 -53.97 -28.30 -63.64
CA VAL A 247 -53.76 -29.33 -64.66
C VAL A 247 -54.02 -30.68 -64.00
N ASN A 248 -54.92 -31.49 -64.57
CA ASN A 248 -55.13 -32.84 -64.10
C ASN A 248 -53.84 -33.64 -64.33
N MET A 249 -53.23 -34.13 -63.25
CA MET A 249 -52.00 -34.93 -63.30
C MET A 249 -52.28 -36.43 -63.18
N SER A 250 -53.55 -36.88 -63.28
CA SER A 250 -53.89 -38.30 -63.34
C SER A 250 -53.82 -38.83 -64.78
N GLU A 251 -53.45 -40.10 -64.94
CA GLU A 251 -53.38 -40.77 -66.25
C GLU A 251 -54.77 -41.27 -66.74
N ASP A 252 -55.85 -40.91 -66.07
CA ASP A 252 -57.18 -41.44 -66.34
C ASP A 252 -57.98 -40.50 -67.26
N SER A 253 -58.00 -40.82 -68.55
CA SER A 253 -58.56 -40.00 -69.63
C SER A 253 -60.10 -39.88 -69.63
N GLU A 254 -60.79 -40.52 -68.69
CA GLU A 254 -62.27 -40.46 -68.57
C GLU A 254 -62.75 -39.35 -67.60
N GLN A 255 -61.84 -38.57 -67.00
CA GLN A 255 -62.16 -37.50 -66.04
C GLN A 255 -61.78 -36.10 -66.57
N GLU A 256 -62.34 -35.69 -67.71
CA GLU A 256 -62.42 -34.27 -68.12
C GLU A 256 -63.69 -33.58 -67.58
#